data_AF-A0A526QJ67-F1
#
_entry.id   AF-A0A526QJ67-F1
#
_cell.length_a   1.000
_cell.length_b   1.000
_cell.length_c   1.000
_cell.angle_alpha   90.00
_cell.angle_beta   90.00
_cell.angle_gamma   90.00
#
_symmetry.space_group_name_H-M   'P 1'
#
loop_
_entity.id
_entity.type
_entity.pdbx_description
1 polymer ?
#
loop_
_entity_poly.entity_id
_entity_poly.type
_entity_poly.pdbx_seq_one_letter_code
_entity_poly.pdbx_strand_id
1 'polypeptide(L)'
;FDSAREISQWRRSRVLAQRSGAHFTYFLSCVFLLSPESRKDYTGPGKSAGKSNIGFAASKQEVADRLEQIGLAKSEGHDIASHGCGHFDGKGWGKADWLAEFASFERILENAYSINGIAAEPAGWRDFARHAVTGFRAPYLSANKALYAALPEAGFEYDASGVSQGPALPPEKGGIMRFSLPQIPEGPKARPVIAMDYNLYVRHSGGFERPRMKAEFTERTYR
;
A
#
# COMPACT_ATOMS: atom_id res chain seq x y z
N PHE A 1 4.63 2.07 3.69
CA PHE A 1 3.53 3.05 3.81
C PHE A 1 2.46 2.73 2.78
N ASP A 2 1.23 3.14 3.07
CA ASP A 2 0.07 2.75 2.26
C ASP A 2 -0.10 3.64 1.03
N SER A 3 -0.73 3.09 0.00
CA SER A 3 -0.91 3.66 -1.35
C SER A 3 0.38 3.92 -2.16
N ALA A 4 1.50 4.17 -1.48
CA ALA A 4 2.81 4.50 -2.05
C ALA A 4 2.76 5.58 -3.15
N ARG A 5 1.93 6.60 -2.89
CA ARG A 5 1.62 7.68 -3.83
C ARG A 5 2.78 8.67 -4.00
N GLU A 6 3.14 9.39 -2.95
CA GLU A 6 3.99 10.58 -3.05
C GLU A 6 5.47 10.26 -3.27
N ILE A 7 6.05 10.66 -4.42
CA ILE A 7 7.48 10.43 -4.76
C ILE A 7 8.43 10.99 -3.69
N SER A 8 8.06 12.12 -3.07
CA SER A 8 8.83 12.71 -1.97
C SER A 8 8.97 11.77 -0.76
N GLN A 9 7.95 10.95 -0.47
CA GLN A 9 7.98 9.98 0.62
C GLN A 9 8.83 8.76 0.28
N TRP A 10 8.83 8.30 -0.98
CA TRP A 10 9.76 7.27 -1.45
C TRP A 10 11.21 7.70 -1.22
N ARG A 11 11.59 8.89 -1.69
CA ARG A 11 12.94 9.42 -1.51
C ARG A 11 13.30 9.57 -0.03
N ARG A 12 12.41 10.14 0.77
CA ARG A 12 12.65 10.37 2.20
C ARG A 12 12.84 9.05 2.97
N SER A 13 12.00 8.06 2.72
CA SER A 13 12.05 6.76 3.42
C SER A 13 13.29 5.96 3.04
N ARG A 14 13.66 5.93 1.76
CA ARG A 14 14.90 5.29 1.29
C ARG A 14 16.16 5.94 1.89
N VAL A 15 16.22 7.28 1.92
CA VAL A 15 17.33 7.99 2.58
C VAL A 15 17.38 7.68 4.08
N LEU A 16 16.22 7.56 4.74
CA LEU A 16 16.17 7.15 6.14
C LEU A 16 16.69 5.72 6.32
N ALA A 17 16.26 4.78 5.47
CA ALA A 17 16.72 3.39 5.49
C ALA A 17 18.24 3.28 5.39
N GLN A 18 18.87 4.00 4.46
CA GLN A 18 20.32 4.01 4.32
C GLN A 18 21.05 4.46 5.59
N ARG A 19 20.46 5.37 6.37
CA ARG A 19 21.04 5.90 7.61
C ARG A 19 20.78 4.99 8.82
N SER A 20 19.64 4.31 8.86
CA SER A 20 19.21 3.54 10.03
C SER A 20 19.39 2.02 9.89
N GLY A 21 19.63 1.52 8.67
CA GLY A 21 19.56 0.09 8.36
C GLY A 21 18.14 -0.48 8.33
N ALA A 22 17.10 0.37 8.35
CA ALA A 22 15.71 -0.09 8.28
C ALA A 22 15.32 -0.56 6.88
N HIS A 23 14.46 -1.57 6.81
CA HIS A 23 13.82 -2.00 5.58
C HIS A 23 12.34 -1.60 5.61
N PHE A 24 11.83 -1.10 4.48
CA PHE A 24 10.45 -0.66 4.36
C PHE A 24 9.66 -1.59 3.44
N THR A 25 8.38 -1.78 3.77
CA THR A 25 7.38 -2.31 2.83
C THR A 25 6.55 -1.16 2.27
N TYR A 26 6.48 -1.09 0.94
CA TYR A 26 5.70 -0.11 0.19
C TYR A 26 4.42 -0.77 -0.31
N PHE A 27 3.28 -0.49 0.34
CA PHE A 27 1.97 -1.01 -0.08
C PHE A 27 1.45 -0.12 -1.21
N LEU A 28 1.76 -0.49 -2.45
CA LEU A 28 1.46 0.26 -3.65
C LEU A 28 -0.02 0.11 -4.04
N SER A 29 -0.68 1.21 -4.41
CA SER A 29 -1.95 1.13 -5.14
C SER A 29 -1.69 1.25 -6.65
N CYS A 30 -2.10 0.25 -7.44
CA CYS A 30 -1.72 0.15 -8.85
C CYS A 30 -2.22 1.31 -9.72
N VAL A 31 -3.28 2.02 -9.30
CA VAL A 31 -3.82 3.20 -10.00
C VAL A 31 -2.82 4.35 -10.11
N PHE A 32 -1.79 4.39 -9.26
CA PHE A 32 -0.69 5.34 -9.42
C PHE A 32 0.34 4.91 -10.47
N LEU A 33 0.18 3.75 -11.09
CA LEU A 33 0.91 3.39 -12.30
C LEU A 33 0.11 3.69 -13.57
N LEU A 34 -0.98 4.45 -13.46
CA LEU A 34 -1.78 4.92 -14.57
C LEU A 34 -1.83 6.44 -14.56
N SER A 35 -1.56 7.03 -15.72
CA SER A 35 -1.71 8.46 -15.98
C SER A 35 -3.17 8.83 -16.22
N PRO A 36 -3.50 10.14 -16.34
CA PRO A 36 -4.86 10.55 -16.69
C PRO A 36 -5.38 9.94 -18.01
N GLU A 37 -4.47 9.68 -18.97
CA GLU A 37 -4.76 9.11 -20.28
C GLU A 37 -5.03 7.60 -20.20
N SER A 38 -4.29 6.87 -19.37
CA SER A 38 -4.38 5.40 -19.22
C SER A 38 -5.27 4.95 -18.06
N ARG A 39 -5.86 5.87 -17.29
CA ARG A 39 -6.71 5.52 -16.12
C ARG A 39 -7.82 4.51 -16.43
N LYS A 40 -8.32 4.48 -17.66
CA LYS A 40 -9.39 3.56 -18.09
C LYS A 40 -8.92 2.12 -18.22
N ASP A 41 -7.61 1.86 -18.21
CA ASP A 41 -7.05 0.51 -18.16
C ASP A 41 -7.35 -0.20 -16.84
N TYR A 42 -7.80 0.50 -15.79
CA TYR A 42 -8.29 -0.12 -14.57
C TYR A 42 -9.82 -0.14 -14.51
N THR A 43 -10.39 -1.31 -14.18
CA THR A 43 -11.80 -1.46 -13.85
C THR A 43 -11.91 -2.33 -12.60
N GLY A 44 -12.31 -1.74 -11.48
CA GLY A 44 -12.48 -2.45 -10.22
C GLY A 44 -13.78 -3.26 -10.14
N PRO A 45 -13.87 -4.23 -9.21
CA PRO A 45 -15.08 -5.05 -9.00
C PRO A 45 -16.34 -4.19 -8.78
N GLY A 46 -17.34 -4.39 -9.64
CA GLY A 46 -18.61 -3.65 -9.60
C GLY A 46 -18.50 -2.15 -9.90
N LYS A 47 -17.39 -1.69 -10.51
CA LYS A 47 -17.16 -0.28 -10.87
C LYS A 47 -17.03 -0.09 -12.37
N SER A 48 -17.23 1.14 -12.84
CA SER A 48 -16.91 1.53 -14.21
C SER A 48 -15.42 1.78 -14.40
N ALA A 49 -14.94 1.67 -15.63
CA ALA A 49 -13.54 1.89 -16.00
C ALA A 49 -13.03 3.28 -15.57
N GLY A 50 -11.82 3.33 -15.04
CA GLY A 50 -11.15 4.54 -14.57
C GLY A 50 -11.77 5.16 -13.32
N LYS A 51 -12.39 4.36 -12.45
CA LYS A 51 -12.83 4.75 -11.10
C LYS A 51 -11.77 4.37 -10.06
N SER A 52 -11.53 5.27 -9.11
CA SER A 52 -10.64 5.09 -7.96
C SER A 52 -11.07 6.05 -6.86
N ASN A 53 -11.00 5.63 -5.60
CA ASN A 53 -11.26 6.50 -4.44
C ASN A 53 -10.09 7.43 -4.10
N ILE A 54 -8.90 7.15 -4.62
CA ILE A 54 -7.66 7.88 -4.31
C ILE A 54 -7.05 8.58 -5.53
N GLY A 55 -7.78 8.58 -6.66
CA GLY A 55 -7.32 9.15 -7.92
C GLY A 55 -6.34 8.25 -8.66
N PHE A 56 -5.50 8.89 -9.48
CA PHE A 56 -4.51 8.29 -10.37
C PHE A 56 -3.22 9.13 -10.29
N ALA A 57 -2.16 8.74 -11.01
CA ALA A 57 -1.00 9.62 -11.14
C ALA A 57 -1.41 10.95 -11.82
N ALA A 58 -0.80 12.05 -11.41
CA ALA A 58 -1.06 13.38 -11.98
C ALA A 58 -0.55 13.51 -13.42
N SER A 59 0.45 12.71 -13.80
CA SER A 59 1.00 12.71 -15.15
C SER A 59 1.72 11.40 -15.48
N LYS A 60 2.00 11.19 -16.77
CA LYS A 60 2.91 10.14 -17.25
C LYS A 60 4.31 10.25 -16.64
N GLN A 61 4.82 11.46 -16.42
CA GLN A 61 6.12 11.65 -15.78
C GLN A 61 6.12 11.12 -14.34
N GLU A 62 5.04 11.36 -13.58
CA GLU A 62 4.93 10.86 -12.21
C GLU A 62 4.83 9.32 -12.18
N VAL A 63 4.23 8.69 -13.21
CA VAL A 63 4.28 7.23 -13.37
C VAL A 63 5.72 6.77 -13.59
N ALA A 64 6.48 7.43 -14.48
CA ALA A 64 7.88 7.09 -14.74
C ALA A 64 8.75 7.22 -13.47
N ASP A 65 8.61 8.34 -12.75
CA ASP A 65 9.32 8.57 -11.49
C ASP A 65 8.98 7.49 -10.46
N ARG A 66 7.72 7.06 -10.38
CA ARG A 66 7.29 6.00 -9.46
C ARG A 66 7.87 4.65 -9.82
N LEU A 67 7.92 4.31 -11.11
CA LEU A 67 8.52 3.06 -11.59
C LEU A 67 10.02 3.00 -11.28
N GLU A 68 10.72 4.13 -11.42
CA GLU A 68 12.11 4.28 -10.97
C GLU A 68 12.22 4.04 -9.46
N GLN A 69 11.35 4.65 -8.63
CA GLN A 69 11.38 4.44 -7.18
C GLN A 69 11.14 2.98 -6.79
N ILE A 70 10.26 2.25 -7.49
CA ILE A 70 10.01 0.83 -7.26
C ILE A 70 11.28 0.01 -7.51
N GLY A 71 11.93 0.21 -8.66
CA GLY A 71 13.16 -0.50 -9.01
C GLY A 71 14.28 -0.22 -8.02
N LEU A 72 14.46 1.05 -7.66
CA LEU A 72 15.46 1.45 -6.69
C LEU A 72 15.19 0.86 -5.29
N ALA A 73 13.95 0.96 -4.79
CA ALA A 73 13.59 0.41 -3.49
C ALA A 73 13.87 -1.10 -3.42
N LYS A 74 13.54 -1.86 -4.48
CA LYS A 74 13.86 -3.29 -4.52
C LYS A 74 15.37 -3.54 -4.49
N SER A 75 16.15 -2.79 -5.29
CA SER A 75 17.61 -2.93 -5.32
C SER A 75 18.28 -2.63 -3.98
N GLU A 76 17.63 -1.82 -3.14
CA GLU A 76 18.06 -1.46 -1.78
C GLU A 76 17.56 -2.45 -0.72
N GLY A 77 16.94 -3.56 -1.12
CA GLY A 77 16.44 -4.61 -0.22
C GLY A 77 15.13 -4.25 0.46
N HIS A 78 14.38 -3.28 -0.06
CA HIS A 78 13.02 -3.03 0.39
C HIS A 78 12.01 -3.96 -0.26
N ASP A 79 10.83 -3.99 0.34
CA ASP A 79 9.74 -4.85 -0.07
C ASP A 79 8.62 -4.04 -0.74
N ILE A 80 8.03 -4.60 -1.80
CA ILE A 80 6.93 -4.00 -2.55
C ILE A 80 5.72 -4.90 -2.35
N ALA A 81 4.64 -4.34 -1.81
CA ALA A 81 3.41 -5.06 -1.50
C ALA A 81 2.22 -4.43 -2.22
N SER A 82 1.15 -5.20 -2.41
CA SER A 82 -0.08 -4.72 -3.00
C SER A 82 -0.98 -4.06 -1.96
N HIS A 83 -1.54 -2.92 -2.34
CA HIS A 83 -2.64 -2.23 -1.66
C HIS A 83 -3.91 -2.21 -2.53
N GLY A 84 -4.03 -3.19 -3.44
CA GLY A 84 -5.03 -3.20 -4.49
C GLY A 84 -4.84 -2.05 -5.49
N CYS A 85 -5.90 -1.66 -6.16
CA CYS A 85 -5.88 -0.65 -7.19
C CYS A 85 -6.78 0.54 -6.82
N GLY A 86 -8.10 0.37 -6.88
CA GLY A 86 -9.06 1.47 -6.78
C GLY A 86 -9.28 2.02 -5.38
N HIS A 87 -8.62 1.41 -4.38
CA HIS A 87 -8.76 1.73 -2.96
C HIS A 87 -10.23 1.72 -2.51
N PHE A 88 -10.97 0.70 -2.95
CA PHE A 88 -12.36 0.48 -2.59
C PHE A 88 -12.47 -0.28 -1.27
N ASP A 89 -13.59 -0.10 -0.57
CA ASP A 89 -13.91 -0.93 0.60
C ASP A 89 -14.38 -2.32 0.12
N GLY A 90 -13.51 -3.31 0.28
CA GLY A 90 -13.76 -4.70 -0.09
C GLY A 90 -14.58 -5.50 0.92
N LYS A 91 -15.17 -4.87 1.96
CA LYS A 91 -15.92 -5.58 3.01
C LYS A 91 -16.94 -6.57 2.46
N GLY A 92 -17.67 -6.16 1.41
CA GLY A 92 -18.72 -6.95 0.77
C GLY A 92 -18.26 -7.82 -0.40
N TRP A 93 -16.97 -7.81 -0.74
CA TRP A 93 -16.45 -8.54 -1.89
C TRP A 93 -16.40 -10.05 -1.65
N GLY A 94 -16.78 -10.80 -2.68
CA GLY A 94 -16.56 -12.24 -2.77
C GLY A 94 -15.11 -12.57 -3.18
N LYS A 95 -14.79 -13.87 -3.23
CA LYS A 95 -13.44 -14.33 -3.59
C LYS A 95 -13.07 -13.90 -5.01
N ALA A 96 -14.01 -14.03 -5.95
CA ALA A 96 -13.81 -13.65 -7.35
C ALA A 96 -13.52 -12.15 -7.52
N ASP A 97 -14.16 -11.29 -6.73
CA ASP A 97 -13.91 -9.85 -6.74
C ASP A 97 -12.46 -9.54 -6.29
N TRP A 98 -12.01 -10.18 -5.21
CA TRP A 98 -10.63 -10.04 -4.74
C TRP A 98 -9.61 -10.52 -5.77
N LEU A 99 -9.82 -11.69 -6.37
CA LEU A 99 -8.95 -12.21 -7.43
C LEU A 99 -8.91 -11.28 -8.65
N ALA A 100 -10.03 -10.68 -9.03
CA ALA A 100 -10.08 -9.70 -10.11
C ALA A 100 -9.30 -8.40 -9.79
N GLU A 101 -9.35 -7.95 -8.54
CA GLU A 101 -8.54 -6.80 -8.08
C GLU A 101 -7.04 -7.13 -8.10
N PHE A 102 -6.65 -8.33 -7.67
CA PHE A 102 -5.25 -8.79 -7.71
C PHE A 102 -4.73 -8.95 -9.14
N ALA A 103 -5.50 -9.58 -10.03
CA ALA A 103 -5.15 -9.70 -11.43
C ALA A 103 -5.01 -8.32 -12.12
N SER A 104 -5.84 -7.34 -11.72
CA SER A 104 -5.69 -5.97 -12.18
C SER A 104 -4.38 -5.35 -11.72
N PHE A 105 -4.02 -5.54 -10.45
CA PHE A 105 -2.77 -5.06 -9.88
C PHE A 105 -1.56 -5.64 -10.62
N GLU A 106 -1.50 -6.97 -10.77
CA GLU A 106 -0.42 -7.68 -11.45
C GLU A 106 -0.25 -7.20 -12.89
N ARG A 107 -1.33 -7.19 -13.67
CA ARG A 107 -1.31 -6.75 -15.06
C ARG A 107 -0.83 -5.31 -15.19
N ILE A 108 -1.30 -4.41 -14.33
CA ILE A 108 -0.93 -2.99 -14.38
C ILE A 108 0.53 -2.79 -13.99
N LEU A 109 1.04 -3.47 -12.95
CA LEU A 109 2.44 -3.39 -12.57
C LEU A 109 3.36 -3.93 -13.66
N GLU A 110 3.04 -5.11 -14.20
CA GLU A 110 3.82 -5.76 -15.24
C GLU A 110 3.91 -4.90 -16.51
N ASN A 111 2.77 -4.32 -16.93
CA ASN A 111 2.68 -3.61 -18.20
C ASN A 111 2.77 -2.08 -18.05
N ALA A 112 3.14 -1.56 -16.87
CA ALA A 112 3.10 -0.15 -16.54
C ALA A 112 3.81 0.75 -17.56
N TYR A 113 4.99 0.34 -18.04
CA TYR A 113 5.73 1.08 -19.06
C TYR A 113 4.93 1.15 -20.38
N SER A 114 4.49 -0.01 -20.89
CA SER A 114 3.70 -0.07 -22.14
C SER A 114 2.34 0.63 -22.05
N ILE A 115 1.59 0.47 -20.96
CA ILE A 115 0.26 1.09 -20.77
C ILE A 115 0.36 2.61 -20.86
N ASN A 116 1.45 3.19 -20.35
CA ASN A 116 1.67 4.63 -20.35
C ASN A 116 2.52 5.11 -21.53
N GLY A 117 2.96 4.20 -22.42
CA GLY A 117 3.88 4.50 -23.52
C GLY A 117 5.22 5.09 -23.05
N ILE A 118 5.72 4.67 -21.89
CA ILE A 118 7.00 5.11 -21.32
C ILE A 118 8.10 4.21 -21.91
N ALA A 119 9.12 4.82 -22.52
CA ALA A 119 10.26 4.12 -23.09
C ALA A 119 11.58 4.70 -22.56
N ALA A 120 12.63 3.90 -22.40
CA ALA A 120 12.67 2.44 -22.58
C ALA A 120 12.22 1.70 -21.30
N GLU A 121 11.51 0.57 -21.46
CA GLU A 121 11.23 -0.38 -20.37
C GLU A 121 12.56 -1.05 -19.95
N PRO A 122 12.94 -1.04 -18.65
CA PRO A 122 14.15 -1.70 -18.19
C PRO A 122 14.13 -3.21 -18.48
N ALA A 123 15.28 -3.75 -18.88
CA ALA A 123 15.42 -5.18 -19.10
C ALA A 123 15.06 -5.96 -17.82
N GLY A 124 14.24 -7.01 -17.96
CA GLY A 124 13.79 -7.83 -16.84
C GLY A 124 12.64 -7.23 -16.01
N TRP A 125 12.12 -6.04 -16.34
CA TRP A 125 11.02 -5.43 -15.57
C TRP A 125 9.80 -6.36 -15.42
N ARG A 126 9.35 -6.97 -16.51
CA ARG A 126 8.16 -7.84 -16.48
C ARG A 126 8.36 -9.07 -15.61
N ASP A 127 9.53 -9.69 -15.69
CA ASP A 127 9.88 -10.84 -14.85
C ASP A 127 9.95 -10.44 -13.38
N PHE A 128 10.57 -9.30 -13.08
CA PHE A 128 10.53 -8.69 -11.75
C PHE A 128 9.09 -8.49 -11.27
N ALA A 129 8.24 -7.81 -12.05
CA ALA A 129 6.88 -7.47 -11.67
C ALA A 129 6.01 -8.69 -11.33
N ARG A 130 6.22 -9.82 -12.02
CA ARG A 130 5.50 -11.09 -11.76
C ARG A 130 5.83 -11.71 -10.40
N HIS A 131 7.01 -11.43 -9.84
CA HIS A 131 7.49 -12.09 -8.62
C HIS A 131 7.77 -11.11 -7.46
N ALA A 132 7.69 -9.81 -7.72
CA ALA A 132 8.12 -8.78 -6.77
C ALA A 132 7.19 -8.63 -5.56
N VAL A 133 5.91 -8.97 -5.73
CA VAL A 133 4.84 -8.60 -4.81
C VAL A 133 4.25 -9.85 -4.17
N THR A 134 4.67 -10.13 -2.93
CA THR A 134 4.19 -11.28 -2.14
C THR A 134 3.36 -10.86 -0.93
N GLY A 135 3.26 -9.55 -0.68
CA GLY A 135 2.50 -8.97 0.43
C GLY A 135 1.22 -8.27 0.04
N PHE A 136 0.23 -8.28 0.92
CA PHE A 136 -1.01 -7.52 0.75
C PHE A 136 -1.43 -6.74 1.99
N ARG A 137 -2.04 -5.57 1.77
CA ARG A 137 -2.84 -4.86 2.78
C ARG A 137 -4.12 -4.35 2.15
N ALA A 138 -5.26 -4.71 2.71
CA ALA A 138 -6.57 -4.26 2.28
C ALA A 138 -6.74 -2.75 2.57
N PRO A 139 -7.24 -1.96 1.60
CA PRO A 139 -7.74 -0.62 1.86
C PRO A 139 -8.72 -0.61 3.03
N TYR A 140 -8.65 0.44 3.85
CA TYR A 140 -9.45 0.62 5.07
C TYR A 140 -9.30 -0.50 6.13
N LEU A 141 -8.28 -1.36 6.00
CA LEU A 141 -8.11 -2.56 6.83
C LEU A 141 -9.32 -3.51 6.74
N SER A 142 -10.02 -3.47 5.61
CA SER A 142 -11.31 -4.14 5.42
C SER A 142 -11.13 -5.60 4.96
N ALA A 143 -10.47 -6.40 5.80
CA ALA A 143 -10.27 -7.82 5.55
C ALA A 143 -11.55 -8.63 5.85
N ASN A 144 -11.87 -9.60 4.99
CA ASN A 144 -12.99 -10.51 5.17
C ASN A 144 -12.60 -11.98 4.89
N LYS A 145 -13.52 -12.93 5.11
CA LYS A 145 -13.25 -14.36 4.87
C LYS A 145 -12.88 -14.66 3.41
N ALA A 146 -13.51 -13.95 2.47
CA ALA A 146 -13.27 -14.12 1.04
C ALA A 146 -11.85 -13.67 0.64
N LEU A 147 -11.36 -12.56 1.21
CA LEU A 147 -9.99 -12.10 1.04
C LEU A 147 -8.99 -13.19 1.43
N TYR A 148 -9.13 -13.75 2.64
CA TYR A 148 -8.22 -14.79 3.12
C TYR A 148 -8.31 -16.10 2.32
N ALA A 149 -9.37 -16.32 1.55
CA ALA A 149 -9.46 -17.44 0.62
C ALA A 149 -8.88 -17.12 -0.77
N ALA A 150 -8.76 -15.83 -1.13
CA ALA A 150 -8.18 -15.37 -2.38
C ALA A 150 -6.66 -15.21 -2.32
N LEU A 151 -6.13 -14.72 -1.19
CA LEU A 151 -4.70 -14.45 -1.01
C LEU A 151 -3.77 -15.62 -1.41
N PRO A 152 -3.92 -16.85 -0.86
CA PRO A 152 -3.02 -17.94 -1.23
C PRO A 152 -3.20 -18.41 -2.68
N GLU A 153 -4.40 -18.26 -3.26
CA GLU A 153 -4.66 -18.59 -4.66
C GLU A 153 -3.98 -17.60 -5.61
N ALA A 154 -3.87 -16.33 -5.20
CA ALA A 154 -3.12 -15.30 -5.92
C ALA A 154 -1.62 -15.28 -5.57
N GLY A 155 -1.12 -16.26 -4.81
CA GLY A 155 0.31 -16.39 -4.51
C GLY A 155 0.86 -15.40 -3.47
N PHE A 156 0.00 -14.71 -2.71
CA PHE A 156 0.48 -13.90 -1.59
C PHE A 156 0.99 -14.79 -0.46
N GLU A 157 2.04 -14.35 0.21
CA GLU A 157 2.68 -15.03 1.34
C GLU A 157 2.26 -14.42 2.68
N TYR A 158 1.93 -13.11 2.68
CA TYR A 158 1.54 -12.43 3.89
C TYR A 158 0.44 -11.37 3.69
N ASP A 159 -0.34 -11.17 4.75
CA ASP A 159 -1.34 -10.12 4.89
C ASP A 159 -0.96 -9.18 6.03
N ALA A 160 -1.16 -7.88 5.83
CA ALA A 160 -0.94 -6.84 6.82
C ALA A 160 -2.18 -5.98 7.09
N SER A 161 -3.37 -6.56 6.94
CA SER A 161 -4.67 -5.87 7.08
C SER A 161 -5.26 -5.95 8.49
N GLY A 162 -4.81 -6.92 9.30
CA GLY A 162 -5.33 -7.18 10.63
C GLY A 162 -5.03 -6.07 11.65
N VAL A 163 -5.75 -6.09 12.77
CA VAL A 163 -5.48 -5.26 13.96
C VAL A 163 -5.37 -6.19 15.17
N SER A 164 -4.36 -5.97 16.03
CA SER A 164 -4.16 -6.75 17.25
C SER A 164 -4.29 -5.90 18.52
N GLN A 165 -4.67 -6.55 19.61
CA GLN A 165 -4.67 -5.97 20.95
C GLN A 165 -3.23 -5.94 21.48
N GLY A 166 -2.46 -4.92 21.08
CA GLY A 166 -1.03 -4.80 21.39
C GLY A 166 -0.10 -5.49 20.38
N PRO A 167 1.22 -5.35 20.56
CA PRO A 167 2.23 -6.07 19.80
C PRO A 167 2.03 -7.58 19.90
N ALA A 168 2.02 -8.25 18.75
CA ALA A 168 1.85 -9.70 18.67
C ALA A 168 2.76 -10.25 17.59
N LEU A 169 3.27 -11.47 17.80
CA LEU A 169 3.93 -12.21 16.74
C LEU A 169 2.93 -12.55 15.64
N PRO A 170 3.32 -12.47 14.36
CA PRO A 170 2.42 -12.79 13.27
C PRO A 170 2.13 -14.29 13.25
N PRO A 171 0.86 -14.72 13.32
CA PRO A 171 0.50 -16.11 13.16
C PRO A 171 0.36 -16.47 11.68
N GLU A 172 0.71 -17.69 11.32
CA GLU A 172 0.38 -18.27 10.01
C GLU A 172 -1.03 -18.90 10.06
N LYS A 173 -1.90 -18.55 9.11
CA LYS A 173 -3.28 -19.04 9.05
C LYS A 173 -3.75 -19.22 7.61
N GLY A 174 -3.93 -20.47 7.20
CA GLY A 174 -4.35 -20.80 5.84
C GLY A 174 -3.28 -20.49 4.80
N GLY A 175 -2.01 -20.75 5.13
CA GLY A 175 -0.86 -20.49 4.27
C GLY A 175 -0.44 -19.02 4.16
N ILE A 176 -1.04 -18.14 4.96
CA ILE A 176 -0.76 -16.70 4.96
C ILE A 176 -0.23 -16.28 6.32
N MET A 177 0.94 -15.64 6.34
CA MET A 177 1.47 -14.97 7.54
C MET A 177 0.71 -13.67 7.79
N ARG A 178 0.20 -13.44 9.00
CA ARG A 178 -0.66 -12.26 9.29
C ARG A 178 0.02 -11.25 10.20
N PHE A 179 0.49 -10.16 9.61
CA PHE A 179 1.10 -9.02 10.28
C PHE A 179 0.04 -7.99 10.68
N SER A 180 -0.63 -8.23 11.81
CA SER A 180 -1.59 -7.27 12.34
C SER A 180 -0.92 -5.98 12.81
N LEU A 181 -1.56 -4.84 12.54
CA LEU A 181 -1.20 -3.55 13.13
C LEU A 181 -1.56 -3.55 14.62
N PRO A 182 -0.60 -3.34 15.52
CA PRO A 182 -0.88 -3.35 16.95
C PRO A 182 -1.61 -2.07 17.36
N GLN A 183 -2.53 -2.22 18.31
CA GLN A 183 -3.01 -1.08 19.08
C GLN A 183 -2.00 -0.74 20.18
N ILE A 184 -1.59 0.52 20.24
CA ILE A 184 -0.70 1.06 21.27
C ILE A 184 -1.46 2.04 22.16
N PRO A 185 -1.11 2.16 23.45
CA PRO A 185 -1.67 3.20 24.31
C PRO A 185 -1.25 4.59 23.79
N GLU A 186 -2.17 5.56 23.81
CA GLU A 186 -1.86 6.96 23.47
C GLU A 186 -2.53 7.92 24.45
N GLY A 187 -1.76 8.96 24.80
CA GLY A 187 -2.21 10.10 25.60
C GLY A 187 -2.42 9.79 27.09
N PRO A 188 -2.84 10.80 27.88
CA PRO A 188 -2.89 10.69 29.35
C PRO A 188 -3.82 9.58 29.89
N LYS A 189 -4.79 9.15 29.08
CA LYS A 189 -5.74 8.08 29.43
C LYS A 189 -5.38 6.72 28.80
N ALA A 190 -4.20 6.61 28.18
CA ALA A 190 -3.71 5.40 27.52
C ALA A 190 -4.76 4.74 26.60
N ARG A 191 -5.56 5.54 25.88
CA ARG A 191 -6.64 4.98 25.05
C ARG A 191 -6.01 4.31 23.83
N PRO A 192 -6.35 3.05 23.53
CA PRO A 192 -5.75 2.36 22.39
C PRO A 192 -5.97 3.11 21.07
N VAL A 193 -4.92 3.14 20.26
CA VAL A 193 -4.91 3.65 18.89
C VAL A 193 -4.10 2.67 18.03
N ILE A 194 -4.53 2.43 16.79
CA ILE A 194 -3.74 1.62 15.85
C ILE A 194 -2.41 2.36 15.62
N ALA A 195 -1.29 1.63 15.70
CA ALA A 195 0.06 2.15 15.48
C ALA A 195 0.32 2.49 14.01
N MET A 196 -0.41 3.47 13.51
CA MET A 196 -0.33 4.01 12.16
C MET A 196 -0.37 5.54 12.25
N ASP A 197 0.44 6.20 11.42
CA ASP A 197 0.59 7.65 11.37
C ASP A 197 -0.75 8.37 11.18
N TYR A 198 -1.62 7.88 10.28
CA TYR A 198 -2.95 8.44 10.07
C TYR A 198 -3.83 8.37 11.32
N ASN A 199 -3.78 7.27 12.08
CA ASN A 199 -4.56 7.15 13.31
C ASN A 199 -4.08 8.09 14.40
N LEU A 200 -2.75 8.31 14.49
CA LEU A 200 -2.17 9.32 15.37
C LEU A 200 -2.54 10.73 14.92
N TYR A 201 -2.45 11.03 13.63
CA TYR A 201 -2.87 12.30 13.04
C TYR A 201 -4.33 12.62 13.39
N VAL A 202 -5.26 11.70 13.12
CA VAL A 202 -6.68 11.88 13.47
C VAL A 202 -6.87 12.03 14.98
N ARG A 203 -6.16 11.24 15.80
CA ARG A 203 -6.22 11.31 17.27
C ARG A 203 -5.77 12.67 17.80
N HIS A 204 -4.73 13.25 17.22
CA HIS A 204 -4.11 14.48 17.67
C HIS A 204 -4.79 15.72 17.13
N SER A 205 -5.19 15.69 15.85
CA SER A 205 -5.63 16.89 15.13
C SER A 205 -7.13 16.90 14.80
N GLY A 206 -7.82 15.76 14.98
CA GLY A 206 -9.17 15.55 14.49
C GLY A 206 -9.24 15.34 12.97
N GLY A 207 -8.10 15.07 12.31
CA GLY A 207 -8.03 14.90 10.86
C GLY A 207 -7.80 16.20 10.09
N PHE A 208 -7.34 17.25 10.76
CA PHE A 208 -7.06 18.56 10.17
C PHE A 208 -5.60 18.97 10.34
N GLU A 209 -5.03 19.61 9.33
CA GLU A 209 -3.67 20.15 9.45
C GLU A 209 -3.63 21.26 10.51
N ARG A 210 -2.79 21.05 11.55
CA ARG A 210 -2.60 22.01 12.65
C ARG A 210 -1.12 22.29 12.88
N PRO A 211 -0.42 23.00 11.96
CA PRO A 211 1.02 23.20 12.04
C PRO A 211 1.50 23.84 13.36
N ARG A 212 0.69 24.73 13.93
CA ARG A 212 0.98 25.40 15.22
C ARG A 212 1.07 24.44 16.40
N MET A 213 0.49 23.24 16.30
CA MET A 213 0.47 22.23 17.37
C MET A 213 1.50 21.12 17.15
N LYS A 214 2.37 21.22 16.14
CA LYS A 214 3.34 20.18 15.78
C LYS A 214 4.22 19.73 16.96
N ALA A 215 4.70 20.66 17.77
CA ALA A 215 5.56 20.36 18.92
C ALA A 215 4.80 19.53 19.98
N GLU A 216 3.57 19.92 20.29
CA GLU A 216 2.70 19.20 21.23
C GLU A 216 2.38 17.79 20.73
N PHE A 217 2.04 17.62 19.45
CA PHE A 217 1.76 16.32 18.86
C PHE A 217 3.00 15.41 18.88
N THR A 218 4.17 15.98 18.60
CA THR A 218 5.45 15.27 18.66
C THR A 218 5.71 14.77 20.08
N GLU A 219 5.57 15.63 21.09
CA GLU A 219 5.77 15.27 22.49
C GLU A 219 4.78 14.20 22.96
N ARG A 220 3.51 14.28 22.53
CA ARG A 220 2.50 13.26 22.83
C ARG A 220 2.80 11.89 22.22
N THR A 221 3.52 11.81 21.10
CA THR A 221 3.89 10.53 20.48
C THR A 221 5.02 9.81 21.25
N TYR A 222 5.85 10.55 21.98
CA TYR A 222 6.98 9.96 22.74
C TYR A 222 6.64 9.55 24.18
N ARG A 223 5.48 9.95 24.69
CA ARG A 223 5.02 9.67 26.07
C ARG A 223 3.96 8.56 26.07
#